data_AF-A0A094DII3-F1
#
_entry.id   AF-A0A094DII3-F1
#
_cell.length_a   1.000
_cell.length_b   1.000
_cell.length_c   1.000
_cell.angle_alpha   90.00
_cell.angle_beta   90.00
_cell.angle_gamma   90.00
#
_symmetry.space_group_name_H-M   'P 1'
#
loop_
_entity.id
_entity.type
_entity.pdbx_description
1 polymer ?
#
loop_
_entity_poly.entity_id
_entity_poly.type
_entity_poly.pdbx_seq_one_letter_code
_entity_poly.pdbx_strand_id
1 'polypeptide(L)'
;MALHAPSPLICPSTPSDPGPGPSSVPSVAAAAALAAHKQAPQFTLSELNFSDLSPDPLHQFRTWFSAAQSTGVVSPETVCLSTASLPSGRVTSRCPGE
;
A
#
# COMPACT_ATOMS: atom_id res chain seq x y z
N MET A 1 -20.99 -34.32 3.22
CA MET A 1 -19.55 -33.97 3.34
C MET A 1 -19.02 -33.68 1.94
N ALA A 2 -18.73 -32.43 1.62
CA ALA A 2 -17.94 -32.05 0.44
C ALA A 2 -17.20 -30.76 0.77
N LEU A 3 -15.89 -30.75 0.52
CA LEU A 3 -14.91 -29.74 0.92
C LEU A 3 -14.95 -28.52 -0.02
N HIS A 4 -14.57 -27.38 0.55
CA HIS A 4 -14.50 -26.04 -0.04
C HIS A 4 -13.30 -25.86 -0.99
N ALA A 5 -13.44 -24.94 -1.96
CA ALA A 5 -12.33 -24.12 -2.46
C ALA A 5 -12.84 -22.69 -2.73
N PRO A 6 -12.12 -21.63 -2.34
CA PRO A 6 -12.51 -20.24 -2.63
C PRO A 6 -11.99 -19.82 -4.01
N SER A 7 -12.85 -19.20 -4.79
CA SER A 7 -12.50 -18.60 -6.08
C SER A 7 -11.45 -17.49 -5.92
N PRO A 8 -10.47 -17.37 -6.82
CA PRO A 8 -9.50 -16.27 -6.78
C PRO A 8 -10.20 -14.94 -7.08
N LEU A 9 -9.86 -13.91 -6.31
CA LEU A 9 -10.36 -12.54 -6.51
C LEU A 9 -9.83 -11.99 -7.84
N ILE A 10 -10.75 -11.83 -8.80
CA ILE A 10 -10.51 -11.18 -10.09
C ILE A 10 -10.65 -9.67 -9.88
N CYS A 11 -9.57 -8.93 -10.09
CA CYS A 11 -9.58 -7.47 -10.20
C CYS A 11 -10.46 -7.07 -11.40
N PRO A 12 -11.38 -6.09 -11.31
CA PRO A 12 -12.17 -5.68 -12.46
C PRO A 12 -11.30 -4.86 -13.40
N SER A 13 -10.66 -5.53 -14.37
CA SER A 13 -10.11 -4.90 -15.55
C SER A 13 -11.26 -4.50 -16.49
N THR A 14 -11.17 -3.27 -16.96
CA THR A 14 -11.84 -2.59 -18.07
C THR A 14 -12.33 -3.51 -19.22
N PRO A 15 -13.44 -3.15 -19.90
CA PRO A 15 -14.05 -3.99 -20.92
C PRO A 15 -13.14 -4.08 -22.15
N SER A 16 -12.75 -5.30 -22.50
CA SER A 16 -12.06 -5.63 -23.75
C SER A 16 -12.73 -6.84 -24.41
N ASP A 17 -13.19 -6.66 -25.65
CA ASP A 17 -13.04 -7.62 -26.75
C ASP A 17 -13.38 -6.89 -28.09
N PRO A 18 -12.93 -7.31 -29.31
CA PRO A 18 -12.10 -8.50 -29.67
C PRO A 18 -10.81 -8.22 -30.46
N GLY A 19 -9.83 -9.13 -30.31
CA GLY A 19 -9.20 -9.82 -31.45
C GLY A 19 -7.95 -9.23 -32.13
N PRO A 20 -7.15 -10.06 -32.85
CA PRO A 20 -5.69 -10.07 -32.76
C PRO A 20 -4.94 -9.49 -33.99
N GLY A 21 -3.75 -8.92 -33.78
CA GLY A 21 -2.83 -8.45 -34.83
C GLY A 21 -1.50 -7.90 -34.26
N PRO A 22 -0.38 -7.93 -35.01
CA PRO A 22 0.90 -8.48 -34.54
C PRO A 22 1.89 -7.48 -33.90
N SER A 23 2.70 -8.01 -32.98
CA SER A 23 4.06 -7.57 -32.62
C SER A 23 4.30 -6.06 -32.55
N SER A 24 3.83 -5.42 -31.46
CA SER A 24 4.28 -4.07 -31.11
C SER A 24 5.41 -4.18 -30.10
N VAL A 25 6.65 -4.07 -30.61
CA VAL A 25 7.82 -3.63 -29.83
C VAL A 25 7.39 -2.56 -28.82
N PRO A 26 7.88 -2.58 -27.56
CA PRO A 26 7.51 -1.55 -26.61
C PRO A 26 7.88 -0.19 -27.21
N SER A 27 6.85 0.58 -27.56
CA SER A 27 7.01 1.93 -28.10
C SER A 27 7.85 2.72 -27.10
N VAL A 28 8.81 3.49 -27.60
CA VAL A 28 9.63 4.44 -26.82
C VAL A 28 8.77 5.35 -25.92
N ALA A 29 7.49 5.51 -26.23
CA ALA A 29 6.50 6.20 -25.41
C ALA A 29 6.17 5.50 -24.07
N ALA A 30 6.18 4.17 -24.00
CA ALA A 30 5.97 3.43 -22.75
C ALA A 30 7.18 3.57 -21.79
N ALA A 31 8.40 3.61 -22.33
CA ALA A 31 9.60 3.92 -21.57
C ALA A 31 9.62 5.39 -21.09
N ALA A 32 9.12 6.32 -21.91
CA ALA A 32 8.97 7.73 -21.54
C ALA A 32 7.91 7.95 -20.44
N ALA A 33 6.82 7.19 -20.44
CA ALA A 33 5.81 7.23 -19.38
C ALA A 33 6.38 6.74 -18.03
N LEU A 34 7.24 5.71 -18.04
CA LEU A 34 7.97 5.27 -16.85
C LEU A 34 8.95 6.34 -16.34
N ALA A 35 9.57 7.09 -17.25
CA ALA A 35 10.48 8.20 -16.91
C ALA A 35 9.77 9.48 -16.43
N ALA A 36 8.46 9.63 -16.71
CA ALA A 36 7.69 10.83 -16.37
C ALA A 36 7.06 10.78 -14.96
N HIS A 37 6.94 9.61 -14.34
CA HIS A 37 6.55 9.48 -12.95
C HIS A 37 7.75 9.76 -12.04
N LYS A 38 8.07 11.04 -11.85
CA LYS A 38 9.01 11.44 -10.80
C LYS A 38 8.50 10.88 -9.48
N GLN A 39 9.35 10.11 -8.79
CA GLN A 39 9.02 9.63 -7.46
C GLN A 39 8.70 10.82 -6.56
N ALA A 40 7.64 10.69 -5.77
CA ALA A 40 7.26 11.73 -4.85
C ALA A 40 8.37 11.94 -3.80
N PRO A 41 8.69 13.19 -3.38
CA PRO A 41 9.86 13.50 -2.57
C PRO A 41 9.98 12.70 -1.26
N GLN A 42 8.87 12.22 -0.71
CA GLN A 42 8.88 11.36 0.49
C GLN A 42 9.63 10.03 0.29
N PHE A 43 9.71 9.54 -0.95
CA PHE A 43 10.41 8.29 -1.28
C PHE A 43 11.92 8.48 -1.46
N THR A 44 12.43 9.70 -1.36
CA THR A 44 13.87 10.00 -1.43
C THR A 44 14.47 10.36 -0.06
N LEU A 45 13.67 10.34 1.02
CA LEU A 45 14.12 10.78 2.34
C LEU A 45 14.98 9.73 3.08
N SER A 46 14.59 8.46 2.98
CA SER A 46 15.26 7.36 3.67
C SER A 46 14.84 6.02 3.08
N GLU A 47 15.65 4.99 3.33
CA GLU A 47 15.39 3.62 2.92
C GLU A 47 15.23 2.71 4.15
N LEU A 48 14.55 1.57 3.99
CA LEU A 48 14.41 0.54 5.00
C LEU A 48 14.72 -0.82 4.36
N ASN A 49 15.76 -1.49 4.86
CA ASN A 49 16.19 -2.80 4.36
C ASN A 49 15.80 -3.91 5.34
N PHE A 50 15.77 -5.15 4.84
CA PHE A 50 15.48 -6.32 5.70
C PHE A 50 16.45 -6.47 6.87
N SER A 51 17.71 -6.04 6.71
CA SER A 51 18.71 -6.03 7.78
C SER A 51 18.38 -5.09 8.93
N ASP A 52 17.52 -4.10 8.70
CA ASP A 52 17.18 -3.06 9.68
C ASP A 52 16.00 -3.49 10.57
N LEU A 53 15.35 -4.60 10.22
CA LEU A 53 14.17 -5.11 10.92
C LEU A 53 14.57 -6.02 12.08
N SER A 54 14.00 -5.73 13.24
CA SER A 54 13.99 -6.65 14.37
C SER A 54 13.12 -7.88 14.07
N PRO A 55 13.53 -9.09 14.47
CA PRO A 55 12.67 -10.27 14.41
C PRO A 55 11.39 -10.14 15.24
N ASP A 56 11.41 -9.32 16.31
CA ASP A 56 10.23 -9.03 17.12
C ASP A 56 9.54 -7.74 16.62
N PRO A 57 8.31 -7.83 16.05
CA PRO A 57 7.61 -6.67 15.54
C PRO A 57 7.22 -5.66 16.63
N LEU A 58 7.00 -6.11 17.87
CA LEU A 58 6.67 -5.20 18.97
C LEU A 58 7.90 -4.41 19.41
N HIS A 59 9.07 -5.05 19.41
CA HIS A 59 10.34 -4.34 19.62
C HIS A 59 10.55 -3.29 18.53
N GLN A 60 10.35 -3.64 17.25
CA GLN A 60 10.47 -2.70 16.13
C GLN A 60 9.54 -1.48 16.28
N PHE A 61 8.25 -1.72 16.57
CA PHE A 61 7.27 -0.66 16.79
C PHE A 61 7.70 0.28 17.91
N ARG A 62 8.13 -0.28 19.05
CA ARG A 62 8.57 0.52 20.21
C ARG A 62 9.78 1.38 19.86
N THR A 63 10.76 0.84 19.14
CA THR A 63 11.93 1.60 18.68
C THR A 63 11.51 2.80 17.84
N TRP A 64 10.64 2.63 16.85
CA TRP A 64 10.15 3.73 16.01
C TRP A 64 9.28 4.73 16.77
N PHE A 65 8.39 4.25 17.65
CA PHE A 65 7.55 5.09 18.47
C PHE A 65 8.37 5.95 19.45
N SER A 66 9.41 5.39 20.07
CA SER A 66 10.36 6.13 20.90
C SER A 66 11.17 7.15 20.09
N ALA A 67 11.59 6.79 18.88
CA ALA A 67 12.26 7.72 17.99
C ALA A 67 11.37 8.93 17.66
N ALA A 68 10.11 8.71 17.28
CA ALA A 68 9.14 9.79 16.98
C ALA A 68 8.90 10.72 18.18
N GLN A 69 8.81 10.17 19.39
CA GLN A 69 8.73 10.98 20.62
C GLN A 69 9.99 11.83 20.82
N SER A 70 11.17 11.26 20.60
CA SER A 70 12.45 11.96 20.80
C SER A 70 12.73 13.06 19.77
N THR A 71 12.19 12.93 18.55
CA THR A 71 12.37 13.90 17.45
C THR A 71 11.31 14.99 17.44
N GLY A 72 10.36 14.98 18.38
CA GLY A 72 9.35 16.03 18.52
C GLY A 72 8.18 15.91 17.54
N VAL A 73 7.87 14.70 17.06
CA VAL A 73 6.63 14.48 16.30
C VAL A 73 5.44 14.85 17.18
N VAL A 74 4.50 15.63 16.64
CA VAL A 74 3.29 16.02 17.38
C VAL A 74 2.36 14.82 17.50
N SER A 75 1.96 14.48 18.73
CA SER A 75 1.03 13.39 19.06
C SER A 75 1.34 12.08 18.33
N PRO A 76 2.52 11.46 18.55
CA PRO A 76 2.93 10.23 17.88
C PRO A 76 2.00 9.04 18.14
N GLU A 77 1.16 9.12 19.17
CA GLU A 77 0.10 8.16 19.50
C GLU A 77 -1.14 8.24 18.61
N THR A 78 -1.25 9.28 17.77
CA THR A 78 -2.41 9.50 16.90
C THR A 78 -2.53 8.41 15.84
N VAL A 79 -3.73 7.83 15.71
CA VAL A 79 -4.02 6.79 14.73
C VAL A 79 -5.34 7.07 14.00
N CYS A 80 -5.37 6.73 12.72
CA CYS A 80 -6.62 6.66 11.95
C CYS A 80 -7.23 5.27 12.11
N LEU A 81 -8.37 5.19 12.81
CA LEU A 81 -9.04 3.92 13.07
C LEU A 81 -10.14 3.68 12.05
N SER A 82 -9.99 2.60 11.26
CA SER A 82 -10.97 2.15 10.28
C SER A 82 -11.76 0.95 10.79
N THR A 83 -13.08 0.97 10.61
CA THR A 83 -14.01 -0.11 11.01
C THR A 83 -14.99 -0.42 9.88
N ALA A 84 -15.59 -1.61 9.87
CA ALA A 84 -16.57 -2.02 8.86
C ALA A 84 -17.88 -2.51 9.51
N SER A 85 -19.02 -2.13 8.94
CA SER A 85 -20.34 -2.58 9.41
C SER A 85 -20.72 -3.93 8.82
N LEU A 86 -21.07 -4.91 9.66
CA LEU A 86 -21.58 -6.22 9.20
C LEU A 86 -23.11 -6.20 9.08
N PRO A 87 -23.71 -6.87 8.06
CA PRO A 87 -23.06 -7.67 7.01
C PRO A 87 -22.59 -6.83 5.81
N SER A 88 -22.94 -5.54 5.76
CA SER A 88 -22.76 -4.68 4.57
C SER A 88 -21.31 -4.50 4.10
N GLY A 89 -20.34 -4.71 4.99
CA GLY A 89 -18.93 -4.43 4.75
C GLY A 89 -18.61 -2.93 4.63
N ARG A 90 -19.58 -2.03 4.85
CA ARG A 90 -19.35 -0.58 4.69
C ARG A 90 -18.30 -0.10 5.68
N VAL A 91 -17.21 0.45 5.16
CA VAL A 91 -16.07 0.97 5.95
C VAL A 91 -16.30 2.43 6.36
N THR A 92 -15.89 2.75 7.58
CA THR A 92 -15.77 4.13 8.09
C THR A 92 -14.42 4.30 8.77
N SER A 93 -13.84 5.50 8.71
CA SER A 93 -12.56 5.82 9.34
C SER A 93 -12.63 7.16 10.08
N ARG A 94 -11.79 7.31 11.11
CA ARG A 94 -11.67 8.54 11.90
C ARG A 94 -10.21 8.78 12.29
N CYS A 95 -9.72 9.99 12.05
CA CYS A 95 -8.41 10.46 12.47
C CYS A 95 -8.61 11.63 13.45
N PRO A 96 -8.03 11.60 14.66
CA PRO A 96 -8.04 12.75 15.54
C PRO A 96 -7.31 13.94 14.89
N GLY A 97 -7.93 15.12 14.85
CA GLY A 97 -7.27 16.37 14.44
C GLY A 97 -7.61 16.94 13.06
N GLU A 98 -8.63 16.42 12.36
CA GLU A 98 -9.35 17.18 11.31
C GLU A 98 -10.49 18.03 11.88
#